data_AF-A0A0F2JJ84-F1
#
_entry.id   AF-A0A0F2JJ84-F1
#
_cell.length_a   1.000
_cell.length_b   1.000
_cell.length_c   1.000
_cell.angle_alpha   90.00
_cell.angle_beta   90.00
_cell.angle_gamma   90.00
#
_symmetry.space_group_name_H-M   'P 1'
#
loop_
_entity.id
_entity.type
_entity.pdbx_description
1 polymer ?
#
loop_
_entity_poly.entity_id
_entity_poly.type
_entity_poly.pdbx_seq_one_letter_code
_entity_poly.pdbx_strand_id
1 'polypeptide(L)'
;MTDFKEDKIKIVVVNSQCKLYKPGDKIIIDGPLIDFDKSDNVCVTALNAMYPFVFALRKKVTPQALGFDGEVNVQCPDYCAPVVFKLVPFVD
;
A
#
# COMPACT_ATOMS: atom_id res chain seq x y z
N MET A 1 27.51 0.89 -5.22
CA MET A 1 26.15 0.58 -4.71
C MET A 1 25.60 -0.45 -5.67
N THR A 2 25.19 -1.62 -5.20
CA THR A 2 24.58 -2.63 -6.06
C THR A 2 23.32 -2.06 -6.71
N ASP A 3 23.12 -2.32 -8.00
CA ASP A 3 21.93 -1.94 -8.78
C ASP A 3 20.68 -2.74 -8.33
N PHE A 4 20.34 -2.64 -7.05
CA PHE A 4 19.12 -3.25 -6.53
C PHE A 4 17.92 -2.45 -7.05
N LYS A 5 17.24 -3.01 -8.04
CA LYS A 5 15.98 -2.47 -8.53
C LYS A 5 14.84 -2.85 -7.58
N GLU A 6 14.31 -1.83 -6.90
CA GLU A 6 13.10 -1.93 -6.11
C GLU A 6 11.87 -2.13 -7.01
N ASP A 7 10.86 -2.81 -6.46
CA ASP A 7 9.56 -2.91 -7.11
C ASP A 7 8.70 -1.69 -6.75
N LYS A 8 7.88 -1.23 -7.70
CA LYS A 8 6.80 -0.28 -7.39
C LYS A 8 5.70 -1.00 -6.64
N ILE A 9 5.00 -0.32 -5.74
CA ILE A 9 3.89 -0.89 -4.99
C ILE A 9 2.60 -0.17 -5.35
N LYS A 10 1.58 -0.94 -5.70
CA LYS A 10 0.22 -0.46 -5.84
C LYS A 10 -0.57 -0.87 -4.59
N ILE A 11 -1.15 0.13 -3.95
CA ILE A 11 -2.05 -0.02 -2.81
C ILE A 11 -3.47 0.16 -3.36
N VAL A 12 -4.36 -0.79 -3.13
CA VAL A 12 -5.74 -0.77 -3.64
C VAL A 12 -6.72 -0.84 -2.49
N VAL A 13 -7.72 0.05 -2.46
CA VAL A 13 -8.82 -0.03 -1.50
C VAL A 13 -9.71 -1.23 -1.84
N VAL A 14 -9.83 -2.17 -0.90
CA VAL A 14 -10.70 -3.34 -1.00
C VAL A 14 -12.10 -3.02 -0.47
N ASN A 15 -12.16 -2.36 0.68
CA ASN A 15 -13.40 -1.97 1.36
C ASN A 15 -13.19 -0.67 2.13
N SER A 16 -14.22 0.17 2.23
CA SER A 16 -14.16 1.46 2.92
C SER A 16 -15.48 1.82 3.60
N GLN A 17 -15.39 2.27 4.86
CA GLN A 17 -16.43 3.06 5.54
C GLN A 17 -16.02 4.55 5.66
N CYS A 18 -14.85 4.91 5.15
CA CYS A 18 -14.33 6.27 5.18
C CYS A 18 -14.80 7.06 3.95
N LYS A 19 -15.30 8.28 4.17
CA LYS A 19 -15.70 9.18 3.07
C LYS A 19 -14.56 9.61 2.12
N LEU A 20 -13.31 9.41 2.53
CA LEU A 20 -12.13 9.78 1.74
C LEU A 20 -11.72 8.71 0.72
N TYR A 21 -12.25 7.49 0.87
CA TYR A 21 -11.89 6.34 0.04
C TYR A 21 -13.12 5.58 -0.43
N LYS A 22 -13.06 5.05 -1.65
CA LYS A 22 -14.01 4.07 -2.19
C LYS A 22 -13.27 2.83 -2.70
N PRO A 23 -13.92 1.64 -2.72
CA PRO A 23 -13.33 0.45 -3.31
C PRO A 23 -12.82 0.71 -4.73
N GLY A 24 -11.60 0.25 -5.01
CA GLY A 24 -10.92 0.47 -6.28
C GLY A 24 -10.00 1.69 -6.35
N ASP A 25 -10.11 2.64 -5.41
CA ASP A 25 -9.12 3.73 -5.30
C ASP A 25 -7.72 3.15 -5.12
N LYS A 26 -6.72 3.84 -5.67
CA LYS A 26 -5.33 3.35 -5.69
C LYS A 26 -4.33 4.41 -5.25
N ILE A 27 -3.22 3.94 -4.67
CA ILE A 27 -2.02 4.73 -4.40
C ILE A 27 -0.83 4.00 -5.02
N ILE A 28 -0.04 4.71 -5.82
CA ILE A 28 1.15 4.18 -6.48
C ILE A 28 2.38 4.73 -5.77
N ILE A 29 3.21 3.83 -5.27
CA ILE A 29 4.48 4.11 -4.62
C ILE A 29 5.62 3.69 -5.56
N ASP A 30 6.45 4.65 -5.97
CA ASP A 30 7.64 4.45 -6.79
C ASP A 30 8.89 4.79 -5.97
N GLY A 31 9.57 3.74 -5.51
CA GLY A 31 10.62 3.90 -4.51
C GLY A 31 10.08 4.64 -3.27
N PRO A 32 10.77 5.67 -2.76
CA PRO A 32 10.31 6.43 -1.59
C PRO A 32 9.25 7.48 -1.92
N LEU A 33 8.83 7.61 -3.18
CA LEU A 33 7.93 8.67 -3.64
C LEU A 33 6.53 8.13 -3.95
N ILE A 34 5.55 9.03 -3.88
CA ILE A 34 4.18 8.78 -4.36
C ILE A 34 4.08 9.33 -5.79
N ASP A 35 3.53 8.52 -6.69
CA ASP A 35 3.14 8.98 -8.03
C ASP A 35 1.72 9.59 -7.92
N PHE A 36 1.66 10.91 -7.78
CA PHE A 36 0.40 11.65 -7.60
C PHE A 36 -0.46 11.68 -8.87
N ASP A 37 0.13 11.50 -10.06
CA ASP A 37 -0.62 11.48 -11.32
C ASP A 37 -1.41 10.18 -11.48
N LYS A 38 -0.90 9.09 -10.88
CA LYS A 38 -1.54 7.76 -10.91
C LYS A 38 -2.26 7.38 -9.61
N SER A 39 -2.28 8.24 -8.61
CA SER A 39 -2.92 7.98 -7.32
C SER A 39 -4.22 8.77 -7.16
N ASP A 40 -5.19 8.17 -6.48
CA ASP A 40 -6.35 8.87 -5.94
C ASP A 40 -5.95 9.58 -4.63
N ASN A 41 -6.83 9.59 -3.62
CA ASN A 41 -6.54 10.22 -2.34
C ASN A 41 -5.41 9.51 -1.56
N VAL A 42 -4.52 10.31 -0.96
CA VAL A 42 -3.47 9.80 -0.05
C VAL A 42 -3.70 10.37 1.35
N CYS A 43 -4.24 9.52 2.24
CA CYS A 43 -4.38 9.82 3.65
C CYS A 43 -3.12 9.43 4.41
N VAL A 44 -2.46 10.40 5.05
CA VAL A 44 -1.23 10.16 5.82
C VAL A 44 -1.42 9.21 7.01
N THR A 45 -2.63 9.16 7.59
CA THR A 45 -2.99 8.20 8.64
C THR A 45 -3.01 6.76 8.12
N ALA A 46 -3.64 6.52 6.97
CA ALA A 46 -3.65 5.20 6.34
C ALA A 46 -2.24 4.83 5.85
N LEU A 47 -1.51 5.77 5.26
CA LEU A 47 -0.15 5.56 4.77
C LEU A 47 0.78 5.12 5.89
N ASN A 48 0.68 5.70 7.10
CA ASN A 48 1.49 5.31 8.24
C ASN A 48 1.34 3.82 8.60
N ALA A 49 0.12 3.27 8.55
CA ALA A 49 -0.12 1.86 8.84
C ALA A 49 0.40 0.92 7.73
N MET A 50 0.43 1.39 6.48
CA MET A 50 0.86 0.59 5.33
C MET A 50 2.36 0.67 5.06
N TYR A 51 3.00 1.80 5.39
CA TYR A 51 4.36 2.10 4.95
C TYR A 51 5.42 1.07 5.37
N PRO A 52 5.38 0.47 6.58
CA PRO A 52 6.33 -0.59 6.94
C PRO A 52 6.31 -1.76 5.95
N PHE A 53 5.12 -2.16 5.51
CA PHE A 53 4.94 -3.25 4.55
C PHE A 53 5.28 -2.81 3.12
N VAL A 54 4.93 -1.58 2.74
CA VAL A 54 5.35 -0.99 1.45
C VAL A 54 6.87 -1.03 1.32
N PHE A 55 7.61 -0.58 2.34
CA PHE A 55 9.07 -0.60 2.34
C PHE A 55 9.62 -2.02 2.16
N ALA A 56 9.09 -2.99 2.89
CA ALA A 56 9.53 -4.38 2.79
C ALA A 56 9.21 -5.00 1.41
N LEU A 57 8.00 -4.77 0.88
CA LEU A 57 7.58 -5.29 -0.42
C LEU A 57 8.39 -4.67 -1.57
N ARG A 58 8.72 -3.37 -1.52
CA ARG A 58 9.64 -2.72 -2.48
C ARG A 58 11.00 -3.41 -2.54
N LYS A 59 11.44 -3.98 -1.40
CA LYS A 59 12.68 -4.75 -1.25
C LYS A 59 12.50 -6.25 -1.51
N LYS A 60 11.37 -6.67 -2.09
CA LYS A 60 11.07 -8.07 -2.48
C LYS A 60 10.96 -9.03 -1.30
N VAL A 61 10.66 -8.53 -0.10
CA VAL A 61 10.33 -9.38 1.05
C VAL A 61 8.99 -10.05 0.78
N THR A 62 8.90 -11.36 1.01
CA THR A 62 7.66 -12.10 0.75
C THR A 62 6.58 -11.79 1.79
N PRO A 63 5.28 -11.87 1.42
CA PRO A 63 4.18 -11.72 2.37
C PRO A 63 4.30 -12.65 3.59
N GLN A 64 4.76 -13.89 3.40
CA GLN A 64 4.94 -14.86 4.47
C GLN A 64 6.02 -14.43 5.48
N ALA A 65 7.12 -13.84 5.01
CA ALA A 65 8.17 -13.30 5.88
C ALA A 65 7.68 -12.08 6.68
N LEU A 66 6.61 -11.42 6.22
CA LEU A 66 5.93 -10.33 6.92
C LEU A 66 4.78 -10.82 7.82
N GLY A 67 4.53 -12.13 7.87
CA GLY A 67 3.47 -12.74 8.69
C GLY A 67 2.09 -12.81 8.02
N PHE A 68 2.02 -12.69 6.68
CA PHE A 68 0.77 -12.80 5.93
C PHE A 68 0.67 -14.14 5.18
N ASP A 69 -0.54 -14.71 5.15
CA ASP A 69 -0.88 -15.92 4.40
C ASP A 69 -1.15 -15.60 2.91
N GLY A 70 -0.16 -15.00 2.25
CA GLY A 70 -0.17 -14.71 0.81
C GLY A 70 -0.52 -13.27 0.46
N GLU A 71 -1.65 -12.75 0.91
CA GLU A 71 -2.05 -11.36 0.60
C GLU A 71 -1.70 -10.39 1.72
N VAL A 72 -1.07 -9.27 1.37
CA VAL A 72 -0.78 -8.19 2.32
C VAL A 72 -1.97 -7.24 2.36
N ASN A 73 -2.91 -7.53 3.26
CA ASN A 73 -4.06 -6.68 3.55
C ASN A 73 -3.82 -5.90 4.84
N VAL A 74 -3.90 -4.58 4.78
CA VAL A 74 -3.62 -3.67 5.91
C VAL A 74 -4.84 -2.78 6.12
N GLN A 75 -5.21 -2.56 7.38
CA GLN A 75 -6.32 -1.69 7.73
C GLN A 75 -5.83 -0.30 8.14
N CYS A 76 -6.57 0.74 7.77
CA CYS A 76 -6.45 2.06 8.39
C CYS A 76 -6.55 1.93 9.93
N PRO A 77 -5.70 2.63 10.71
CA PRO A 77 -5.74 2.55 12.17
C PRO A 77 -6.95 3.28 12.76
N ASP A 78 -7.65 4.10 11.96
CA ASP A 78 -8.90 4.75 12.37
C ASP A 78 -10.05 3.74 12.41
N TYR A 79 -10.42 3.32 13.62
CA TYR A 79 -11.49 2.34 13.83
C TYR A 79 -12.90 2.91 13.56
N CYS A 80 -13.08 4.23 13.59
CA CYS A 80 -14.39 4.87 13.39
C CYS A 80 -14.85 4.79 11.94
N ALA A 81 -13.91 4.65 11.01
CA ALA A 81 -14.17 4.58 9.57
C ALA A 81 -13.14 3.65 8.90
N PRO A 82 -13.19 2.33 9.15
CA PRO A 82 -12.17 1.40 8.70
C PRO A 82 -12.10 1.36 7.18
N VAL A 83 -10.87 1.24 6.68
CA VAL A 83 -10.56 1.03 5.27
C VAL A 83 -9.56 -0.11 5.19
N VAL A 84 -9.82 -1.09 4.32
CA VAL A 84 -8.91 -2.22 4.07
C VAL A 84 -8.21 -1.98 2.74
N PHE A 85 -6.89 -2.07 2.75
CA PHE A 85 -6.02 -1.88 1.60
C PHE A 85 -5.27 -3.17 1.28
N LYS A 86 -5.18 -3.51 0.00
CA LYS A 86 -4.34 -4.59 -0.51
C LYS A 86 -3.09 -4.01 -1.14
N LEU A 87 -1.92 -4.50 -0.72
CA LEU A 87 -0.62 -4.07 -1.25
C LEU A 87 -0.12 -5.14 -2.22
N VAL A 88 0.22 -4.73 -3.45
CA VAL A 88 0.77 -5.64 -4.47
C VAL A 88 1.96 -5.00 -5.20
N PRO A 89 2.98 -5.79 -5.59
CA PRO A 89 3.95 -5.35 -6.58
C PRO A 89 3.26 -4.88 -7.86
N PHE A 90 3.80 -3.83 -8.46
CA PHE A 90 3.24 -3.17 -9.62
C PHE A 90 4.30 -3.03 -10.72
N VAL A 91 3.88 -3.35 -11.94
CA VAL A 91 4.62 -3.10 -13.17
C VAL A 91 3.71 -2.20 -14.02
N ASP A 92 4.28 -1.12 -14.55
CA ASP A 92 3.57 -0.12 -15.38
C ASP A 92 2.87 -0.72 -16.60
#